data_AF-A0A3D0I3B7-F1
#
_entry.id   AF-A0A3D0I3B7-F1
#
_cell.length_a   1.000
_cell.length_b   1.000
_cell.length_c   1.000
_cell.angle_alpha   90.00
_cell.angle_beta   90.00
_cell.angle_gamma   90.00
#
_symmetry.space_group_name_H-M   'P 1'
#
loop_
_entity.id
_entity.type
_entity.pdbx_description
1 polymer ?
#
loop_
_entity_poly.entity_id
_entity_poly.type
_entity_poly.pdbx_seq_one_letter_code
_entity_poly.pdbx_strand_id
1 'polypeptide(L)'
;MNDRPDAGELLRAVERFLEADVVPALDGVRRFHARVAANVVAIVARELETQEAHLRSEWEGLTRLLGDAPALPETLSDQRAGLVQRNEELVRRIRAGEADQGPWREAVLSHLERVVAQKLEVSHPPRQR
;
A
#
# COMPACT_ATOMS: atom_id res chain seq x y z
N MET A 1 -7.95 -27.52 -0.83
CA MET A 1 -7.89 -26.85 -2.14
C MET A 1 -9.19 -26.07 -2.24
N ASN A 2 -9.13 -24.75 -2.14
CA ASN A 2 -10.32 -23.91 -2.17
C ASN A 2 -10.63 -23.66 -3.66
N ASP A 3 -11.62 -24.36 -4.22
CA ASP A 3 -12.01 -24.25 -5.65
C ASP A 3 -12.73 -22.93 -5.99
N ARG A 4 -12.74 -21.96 -5.06
CA ARG A 4 -13.45 -20.70 -5.21
C ARG A 4 -12.45 -19.57 -5.41
N PRO A 5 -12.67 -18.69 -6.40
CA PRO A 5 -11.75 -17.60 -6.67
C PRO A 5 -11.61 -16.67 -5.46
N ASP A 6 -10.40 -16.18 -5.23
CA ASP A 6 -10.12 -15.21 -4.19
C ASP A 6 -10.62 -13.80 -4.57
N ALA A 7 -10.67 -12.89 -3.60
CA ALA A 7 -11.17 -11.54 -3.82
C ALA A 7 -10.37 -10.77 -4.89
N GLY A 8 -9.05 -10.98 -4.97
CA GLY A 8 -8.20 -10.39 -5.99
C GLY A 8 -8.52 -10.94 -7.38
N GLU A 9 -8.73 -12.26 -7.51
CA GLU A 9 -9.15 -12.89 -8.77
C GLU A 9 -10.49 -12.35 -9.27
N LEU A 10 -11.45 -12.17 -8.34
CA LEU A 10 -12.76 -11.58 -8.64
C LEU A 10 -12.63 -10.13 -9.11
N LEU A 11 -11.82 -9.31 -8.44
CA LEU A 11 -11.58 -7.92 -8.82
C LEU A 11 -10.89 -7.82 -10.20
N ARG A 12 -9.88 -8.65 -10.45
CA ARG A 12 -9.23 -8.72 -11.78
C ARG A 12 -10.20 -9.14 -12.87
N ALA A 13 -11.17 -10.01 -12.58
CA ALA A 13 -12.21 -10.37 -13.54
C ALA A 13 -13.15 -9.20 -13.84
N VAL A 14 -13.54 -8.43 -12.82
CA VAL A 14 -14.35 -7.21 -12.98
C VAL A 14 -13.61 -6.14 -13.77
N GLU A 15 -12.33 -5.90 -13.46
CA GLU A 15 -11.46 -4.98 -14.20
C GLU A 15 -11.44 -5.32 -15.69
N ARG A 16 -11.15 -6.59 -16.04
CA ARG A 16 -11.12 -7.05 -17.45
C ARG A 16 -12.45 -6.82 -18.16
N PHE A 17 -13.57 -7.15 -17.52
CA PHE A 17 -14.90 -6.90 -18.10
C PHE A 17 -15.16 -5.41 -18.33
N LEU A 18 -14.82 -4.56 -17.35
CA LEU A 18 -14.99 -3.13 -17.49
C LEU A 18 -14.16 -2.57 -18.66
N GLU A 19 -12.91 -3.02 -18.81
CA GLU A 19 -12.01 -2.55 -19.86
C GLU A 19 -12.34 -3.11 -21.26
N ALA A 20 -12.64 -4.40 -21.36
CA ALA A 20 -12.84 -5.09 -22.64
C ALA A 20 -14.25 -4.91 -23.21
N ASP A 21 -15.27 -4.85 -22.36
CA ASP A 21 -16.67 -4.87 -22.79
C ASP A 21 -17.37 -3.53 -22.53
N VAL A 22 -17.23 -2.97 -21.32
CA VAL A 22 -18.03 -1.82 -20.89
C VAL A 22 -17.50 -0.50 -21.44
N VAL A 23 -16.20 -0.25 -21.32
CA VAL A 23 -15.57 1.01 -21.78
C VAL A 23 -15.75 1.22 -23.29
N PRO A 24 -15.55 0.21 -24.17
CA PRO A 24 -15.76 0.38 -25.61
C PRO A 24 -17.23 0.60 -25.99
N ALA A 25 -18.18 0.04 -25.23
CA ALA A 25 -19.61 0.13 -25.50
C ALA A 25 -20.29 1.43 -25.05
N LEU A 26 -19.59 2.28 -24.27
CA LEU A 26 -20.13 3.54 -23.74
C LEU A 26 -19.50 4.75 -24.44
N ASP A 27 -20.16 5.91 -24.38
CA ASP A 27 -19.67 7.20 -24.91
C ASP A 27 -19.72 8.33 -23.87
N GLY A 28 -18.99 9.40 -24.17
CA GLY A 28 -18.99 10.65 -23.38
C GLY A 28 -18.63 10.45 -21.91
N VAL A 29 -19.37 11.10 -21.03
CA VAL A 29 -19.17 11.06 -19.56
C VAL A 29 -19.29 9.63 -19.00
N ARG A 30 -20.15 8.77 -19.59
CA ARG A 30 -20.31 7.39 -19.13
C ARG A 30 -19.08 6.53 -19.41
N ARG A 31 -18.46 6.70 -20.58
CA ARG A 31 -17.16 6.06 -20.90
C ARG A 31 -16.09 6.49 -19.90
N PHE A 32 -16.05 7.77 -19.55
CA PHE A 32 -15.10 8.28 -18.56
C PHE A 32 -15.32 7.64 -17.19
N HIS A 33 -16.55 7.60 -16.66
CA HIS A 33 -16.84 6.95 -15.38
C HIS A 33 -16.51 5.44 -15.39
N ALA A 34 -16.74 4.74 -16.50
CA ALA A 34 -16.38 3.33 -16.63
C ALA A 34 -14.85 3.11 -16.53
N ARG A 35 -14.05 3.99 -17.14
CA ARG A 35 -12.58 3.97 -16.99
C ARG A 35 -12.13 4.25 -15.56
N VAL A 36 -12.77 5.20 -14.89
CA VAL A 36 -12.50 5.49 -13.47
C VAL A 36 -12.81 4.26 -12.61
N ALA A 37 -13.96 3.62 -12.84
CA ALA A 37 -14.34 2.41 -12.13
C ALA A 37 -13.35 1.26 -12.34
N ALA A 38 -12.93 0.99 -13.60
CA ALA A 38 -11.91 0.00 -13.90
C ALA A 38 -10.61 0.28 -13.15
N ASN A 39 -10.15 1.53 -13.18
CA ASN A 39 -8.94 1.94 -12.47
C ASN A 39 -9.05 1.77 -10.95
N VAL A 40 -10.20 2.11 -10.34
CA VAL A 40 -10.43 1.91 -8.89
C VAL A 40 -10.38 0.42 -8.55
N VAL A 41 -11.03 -0.44 -9.34
CA VAL A 41 -10.98 -1.90 -9.14
C VAL A 41 -9.54 -2.41 -9.23
N ALA A 42 -8.77 -1.94 -10.21
CA ALA A 42 -7.37 -2.28 -10.38
C ALA A 42 -6.51 -1.86 -9.18
N ILE A 43 -6.75 -0.67 -8.62
CA ILE A 43 -6.06 -0.17 -7.41
C ILE A 43 -6.36 -1.09 -6.23
N VAL A 44 -7.62 -1.44 -5.99
CA VAL A 44 -8.01 -2.31 -4.86
C VAL A 44 -7.42 -3.72 -5.03
N ALA A 45 -7.40 -4.26 -6.26
CA ALA A 45 -6.78 -5.55 -6.53
C ALA A 45 -5.28 -5.56 -6.16
N ARG A 46 -4.53 -4.54 -6.59
CA ARG A 46 -3.11 -4.39 -6.23
C ARG A 46 -2.93 -4.20 -4.72
N GLU A 47 -3.76 -3.39 -4.08
CA GLU A 47 -3.69 -3.19 -2.63
C GLU A 47 -3.80 -4.52 -1.88
N LEU A 48 -4.76 -5.37 -2.26
CA LEU A 48 -4.92 -6.69 -1.65
C LEU A 48 -3.73 -7.61 -1.87
N GLU A 49 -3.10 -7.54 -3.05
CA GLU A 49 -1.90 -8.32 -3.40
C GLU A 49 -0.67 -7.87 -2.62
N THR A 50 -0.49 -6.55 -2.41
CA THR A 50 0.75 -5.99 -1.88
C THR A 50 0.69 -5.63 -0.38
N GLN A 51 -0.51 -5.50 0.21
CA GLN A 51 -0.68 -4.97 1.58
C GLN A 51 0.17 -5.68 2.63
N GLU A 52 0.28 -7.01 2.60
CA GLU A 52 1.01 -7.77 3.62
C GLU A 52 2.51 -7.59 3.48
N ALA A 53 3.00 -7.53 2.24
CA ALA A 53 4.41 -7.27 1.95
C ALA A 53 4.80 -5.84 2.37
N HIS A 54 3.94 -4.85 2.07
CA HIS A 54 4.14 -3.47 2.49
C HIS A 54 4.13 -3.33 4.01
N LEU A 55 3.17 -3.97 4.68
CA LEU A 55 3.10 -4.00 6.14
C LEU A 55 4.40 -4.53 6.74
N ARG A 56 4.86 -5.70 6.28
CA ARG A 56 6.08 -6.33 6.79
C ARG A 56 7.31 -5.45 6.56
N SER A 57 7.42 -4.86 5.37
CA SER A 57 8.51 -3.95 5.02
C SER A 57 8.52 -2.69 5.89
N GLU A 58 7.35 -2.12 6.19
CA GLU A 58 7.21 -0.97 7.09
C GLU A 58 7.59 -1.34 8.52
N TRP A 59 7.13 -2.50 9.01
CA TRP A 59 7.49 -3.02 10.34
C TRP A 59 8.99 -3.15 10.50
N GLU A 60 9.67 -3.83 9.57
CA GLU A 60 11.13 -3.97 9.57
C GLU A 60 11.87 -2.63 9.45
N GLY A 61 11.31 -1.67 8.70
CA GLY A 61 11.82 -0.31 8.62
C GLY A 61 11.75 0.42 9.96
N LEU A 62 10.60 0.39 10.61
CA LEU A 62 10.37 1.03 11.91
C LEU A 62 11.17 0.34 13.03
N THR A 63 11.31 -0.98 13.01
CA THR A 63 12.19 -1.74 13.93
C THR A 63 13.63 -1.23 13.86
N ARG A 64 14.18 -1.08 12.64
CA ARG A 64 15.53 -0.52 12.48
C ARG A 64 15.64 0.93 12.93
N LEU A 65 14.63 1.77 12.66
CA LEU A 65 14.64 3.18 13.03
C LEU A 65 14.52 3.44 14.53
N LEU A 66 13.67 2.67 15.21
CA LEU A 66 13.40 2.83 16.63
C LEU A 66 14.47 2.18 17.51
N GLY A 67 15.30 1.29 16.93
CA GLY A 67 16.44 0.68 17.60
C GLY A 67 16.06 -0.43 18.57
N ASP A 68 14.88 -1.02 18.39
CA ASP A 68 14.36 -2.14 19.17
C ASP A 68 14.19 -3.39 18.27
N ALA A 69 13.67 -4.48 18.82
CA ALA A 69 13.48 -5.74 18.10
C ALA A 69 12.19 -6.47 18.52
N PRO A 70 11.00 -5.85 18.40
CA PRO A 70 9.75 -6.54 18.69
C PRO A 70 9.48 -7.62 17.64
N ALA A 71 8.94 -8.75 18.10
CA ALA A 71 8.39 -9.75 17.21
C ALA A 71 7.20 -9.16 16.43
N LEU A 72 7.08 -9.51 15.15
CA LEU A 72 5.90 -9.18 14.36
C LEU A 72 4.68 -9.92 14.97
N PRO A 73 3.57 -9.22 15.27
CA PRO A 73 2.37 -9.88 15.79
C PRO A 73 1.81 -10.94 14.83
N GLU A 74 1.13 -11.95 15.35
CA GLU A 74 0.63 -13.07 14.53
C GLU A 74 -0.55 -12.67 13.64
N THR A 75 -1.45 -11.82 14.14
CA THR A 75 -2.66 -11.44 13.41
C THR A 75 -2.46 -10.15 12.62
N LEU A 76 -3.10 -10.03 11.46
CA LEU A 76 -3.11 -8.80 10.66
C LEU A 76 -3.67 -7.59 11.43
N SER A 77 -4.63 -7.82 12.33
CA SER A 77 -5.21 -6.76 13.17
C SER A 77 -4.17 -6.20 14.13
N ASP A 78 -3.45 -7.08 14.84
CA ASP A 78 -2.43 -6.68 15.81
C ASP A 78 -1.22 -6.07 15.12
N GLN A 79 -0.85 -6.59 13.94
CA GLN A 79 0.18 -6.01 13.09
C GLN A 79 -0.14 -4.55 12.72
N ARG A 80 -1.38 -4.27 12.29
CA ARG A 80 -1.85 -2.91 11.97
C ARG A 80 -1.83 -2.01 13.20
N ALA A 81 -2.34 -2.48 14.34
CA ALA A 81 -2.33 -1.72 15.59
C ALA A 81 -0.90 -1.41 16.04
N GLY A 82 0.01 -2.39 15.94
CA GLY A 82 1.43 -2.22 16.25
C GLY A 82 2.11 -1.20 15.33
N LEU A 83 1.84 -1.22 14.01
CA LEU A 83 2.36 -0.21 13.09
C LEU A 83 1.92 1.21 13.48
N VAL A 84 0.67 1.40 13.90
CA VAL A 84 0.18 2.70 14.38
C VAL A 84 0.99 3.16 15.58
N GLN A 85 1.17 2.30 16.59
CA GLN A 85 1.95 2.63 17.79
C GLN A 85 3.41 2.98 17.48
N ARG A 86 4.01 2.27 16.52
CA ARG A 86 5.40 2.50 16.11
C ARG A 86 5.55 3.80 15.30
N ASN A 87 4.59 4.11 14.44
CA ASN A 87 4.54 5.40 13.76
C ASN A 87 4.35 6.56 14.75
N GLU A 88 3.52 6.39 15.78
CA GLU A 88 3.37 7.39 16.84
C GLU A 88 4.70 7.63 17.59
N GLU A 89 5.47 6.58 17.86
CA GLU A 89 6.81 6.71 18.44
C GLU A 89 7.77 7.45 17.49
N LEU A 90 7.80 7.10 16.20
CA LEU A 90 8.59 7.82 15.21
C LEU A 90 8.22 9.32 15.18
N VAL A 91 6.92 9.63 15.17
CA VAL A 91 6.42 11.02 15.22
C VAL A 91 6.85 11.73 16.50
N ARG A 92 6.81 11.06 17.66
CA ARG A 92 7.29 11.62 18.92
C ARG A 92 8.77 12.01 18.83
N ARG A 93 9.63 11.12 18.34
CA ARG A 93 11.07 11.37 18.19
C ARG A 93 11.37 12.48 17.19
N ILE A 94 10.66 12.51 16.05
CA ILE A 94 10.74 13.62 15.08
C ILE A 94 10.39 14.94 15.75
N ARG A 95 9.29 15.01 16.51
CA ARG A 95 8.87 16.23 17.22
C ARG A 95 9.82 16.65 18.34
N ALA A 96 10.57 15.70 18.90
CA ALA A 96 11.63 15.98 19.87
C ALA A 96 12.91 16.56 19.23
N GLY A 97 12.95 16.68 17.90
CA GLY A 97 14.10 17.22 17.16
C GLY A 97 15.17 16.18 16.84
N GLU A 98 14.92 14.89 17.12
CA GLU A 98 15.92 13.83 16.85
C GLU A 98 16.23 13.72 15.34
N ALA A 99 15.28 14.11 14.47
CA ALA A 99 15.39 14.08 13.00
C ALA A 99 15.82 15.41 12.39
N ASP A 100 16.26 16.39 13.17
CA ASP A 100 16.60 17.70 12.62
C ASP A 100 17.92 17.66 11.85
N GLN A 101 18.84 16.76 12.22
CA GLN A 101 20.15 16.62 11.60
C GLN A 101 20.79 15.25 11.84
N GLY A 102 21.86 14.95 11.10
CA GLY A 102 22.68 13.77 11.31
C GLY A 102 22.11 12.46 10.74
N PRO A 103 22.74 11.32 11.06
CA PRO A 103 22.44 10.03 10.40
C PRO A 103 21.01 9.52 10.63
N TRP A 104 20.39 9.85 11.77
CA TRP A 104 19.02 9.42 12.03
C TRP A 104 18.03 10.13 11.12
N ARG A 105 18.23 11.42 10.82
CA ARG A 105 17.43 12.15 9.83
C ARG A 105 17.47 11.49 8.45
N GLU A 106 18.66 11.11 7.99
CA GLU A 106 18.84 10.44 6.70
C GLU A 106 18.13 9.09 6.67
N ALA A 107 18.22 8.32 7.77
CA ALA A 107 17.51 7.05 7.90
C ALA A 107 15.99 7.22 7.87
N VAL A 108 15.45 8.23 8.56
CA VAL A 108 14.02 8.56 8.55
C VAL A 108 13.56 8.93 7.14
N LEU A 109 14.28 9.80 6.43
CA LEU A 109 13.94 10.17 5.06
C LEU A 109 13.95 8.96 4.11
N SER A 110 15.00 8.13 4.17
CA SER A 110 15.08 6.90 3.36
C SER A 110 13.92 5.93 3.65
N HIS A 111 13.48 5.84 4.90
CA HIS A 111 12.31 5.05 5.25
C HIS A 111 11.02 5.64 4.69
N LEU A 112 10.79 6.95 4.84
CA LEU A 112 9.60 7.62 4.32
C LEU A 112 9.53 7.54 2.78
N GLU A 113 10.64 7.73 2.08
CA GLU A 113 10.73 7.56 0.62
C GLU A 113 10.29 6.16 0.19
N ARG A 114 10.73 5.12 0.90
CA ARG A 114 10.34 3.73 0.63
C ARG A 114 8.85 3.48 0.85
N VAL A 115 8.31 3.97 1.97
CA VAL A 115 6.88 3.85 2.29
C VAL A 115 6.03 4.60 1.26
N VAL A 116 6.47 5.77 0.81
CA VAL A 116 5.80 6.52 -0.26
C VAL A 116 5.88 5.79 -1.59
N ALA A 117 7.04 5.24 -1.96
CA ALA A 117 7.19 4.46 -3.19
C ALA A 117 6.24 3.25 -3.22
N GLN A 118 6.13 2.51 -2.12
CA GLN A 118 5.18 1.40 -1.97
C GLN A 118 3.71 1.84 -2.11
N LYS A 119 3.34 2.99 -1.52
CA LYS A 119 1.99 3.55 -1.69
C LYS A 119 1.72 3.97 -3.14
N LEU A 120 2.71 4.55 -3.81
CA LEU A 120 2.60 4.97 -5.21
C LEU A 120 2.48 3.78 -6.16
N GLU A 121 3.15 2.65 -5.88
CA GLU A 121 3.01 1.43 -6.67
C GLU A 121 1.55 0.94 -6.75
N VAL A 122 0.80 1.09 -5.66
CA VAL A 122 -0.62 0.72 -5.60
C VAL A 122 -1.49 1.71 -6.39
N SER A 123 -1.36 3.00 -6.09
CA SER A 123 -2.24 4.05 -6.65
C SER A 123 -1.91 4.45 -8.09
N HIS A 124 -0.63 4.42 -8.46
CA HIS A 124 -0.11 4.91 -9.73
C HIS A 124 0.99 3.97 -10.28
N PRO A 125 0.65 2.73 -10.64
CA PRO A 125 1.62 1.84 -11.25
C PRO A 125 2.14 2.43 -12.57
N PRO A 126 3.41 2.19 -12.92
CA PRO A 126 3.94 2.58 -14.22
C PRO A 126 3.06 1.99 -15.32
N ARG A 127 2.66 2.84 -16.29
CA ARG A 127 1.84 2.40 -17.42
C ARG A 127 2.57 1.25 -18.13
N GLN A 128 2.02 0.04 -18.06
CA GLN A 128 2.47 -1.08 -18.89
C GLN A 128 2.16 -0.68 -20.35
N ARG A 129 3.21 -0.53 -21.15
CA ARG A 129 3.11 -0.23 -22.59
C ARG A 129 2.92 -1.51 -23.39
#